data_AF-A0A522EWG5-F1
#
_entry.id   AF-A0A522EWG5-F1
#
_cell.length_a   1.000
_cell.length_b   1.000
_cell.length_c   1.000
_cell.angle_alpha   90.00
_cell.angle_beta   90.00
_cell.angle_gamma   90.00
#
_symmetry.space_group_name_H-M   'P 1'
#
loop_
_entity.id
_entity.type
_entity.pdbx_description
1 polymer ?
#
loop_
_entity_poly.entity_id
_entity_poly.type
_entity_poly.pdbx_seq_one_letter_code
_entity_poly.pdbx_strand_id
1 'polypeptide(L)'
;MNELELAEKEFGIFDHVPLGVCVLRYDFIVLFWNRCLEDWTKISRNSIVGKNIYNYFPHLNQPKYSIRLQDIFKGGPPAIFSSQLHKYIIPAQMRGGKIRIQHTTVTPVRALYGEGFYAIFAIQDVTDLTRRIQDYRAM
;
A
#
# COMPACT_ATOMS: atom_id res chain seq x y z
N MET A 1 23.86 -5.05 8.40
CA MET A 1 22.49 -5.38 7.96
C MET A 1 22.05 -4.25 7.06
N ASN A 2 21.68 -4.57 5.82
CA ASN A 2 21.17 -3.58 4.86
C ASN A 2 19.78 -3.10 5.34
N GLU A 3 19.37 -1.85 5.04
CA GLU A 3 18.07 -1.29 5.43
C GLU A 3 16.90 -2.20 5.02
N LEU A 4 17.00 -2.84 3.85
CA LEU A 4 16.01 -3.80 3.35
C LEU A 4 15.90 -5.06 4.24
N GLU A 5 17.03 -5.59 4.74
CA GLU A 5 17.02 -6.75 5.64
C GLU A 5 16.41 -6.41 6.99
N LEU A 6 16.66 -5.19 7.48
CA LEU A 6 16.08 -4.69 8.72
C LEU A 6 14.56 -4.48 8.58
N ALA A 7 14.13 -3.90 7.45
CA ALA A 7 12.71 -3.74 7.14
C ALA A 7 11.99 -5.09 7.01
N GLU A 8 12.58 -6.09 6.34
CA GLU A 8 12.00 -7.43 6.25
C GLU A 8 11.84 -8.06 7.65
N LYS A 9 12.85 -7.92 8.52
CA LYS A 9 12.78 -8.44 9.89
C LYS A 9 11.72 -7.73 10.74
N GLU A 10 11.66 -6.40 10.68
CA GLU A 10 10.73 -5.60 11.49
C GLU A 10 9.27 -5.79 11.05
N PHE A 11 9.02 -5.80 9.74
CA PHE A 11 7.68 -5.81 9.17
C PHE A 11 7.18 -7.20 8.79
N GLY A 12 8.01 -8.25 8.91
CA GLY A 12 7.67 -9.62 8.53
C GLY A 12 6.42 -10.19 9.21
N ILE A 13 6.04 -9.70 10.40
CA ILE A 13 4.77 -10.09 11.04
C ILE A 13 3.54 -9.80 10.17
N PHE A 14 3.61 -8.82 9.26
CA PHE A 14 2.53 -8.48 8.34
C PHE A 14 2.33 -9.52 7.23
N ASP A 15 3.19 -10.54 7.09
CA ASP A 15 2.90 -11.68 6.22
C ASP A 15 1.72 -12.53 6.72
N HIS A 16 1.35 -12.37 7.99
CA HIS A 16 0.27 -13.13 8.63
C HIS A 16 -1.04 -12.32 8.76
N VAL A 17 -1.09 -11.07 8.28
CA VAL A 17 -2.31 -10.26 8.31
C VAL A 17 -3.09 -10.36 7.00
N PRO A 18 -4.43 -10.42 7.04
CA PRO A 18 -5.28 -10.51 5.84
C PRO A 18 -5.49 -9.16 5.15
N LEU A 19 -4.47 -8.30 5.15
CA LEU A 19 -4.45 -6.98 4.52
C LEU A 19 -3.26 -6.90 3.57
N GLY A 20 -3.40 -6.16 2.47
CA GLY A 20 -2.24 -5.82 1.67
C GLY A 20 -1.38 -4.81 2.43
N VAL A 21 -0.11 -5.14 2.70
CA VAL A 21 0.80 -4.24 3.44
C VAL A 21 2.08 -4.02 2.66
N CYS A 22 2.42 -2.77 2.43
CA CYS A 22 3.73 -2.38 1.92
C CYS A 22 4.29 -1.17 2.68
N VAL A 23 5.61 -1.04 2.65
CA VAL A 23 6.32 0.08 3.29
C VAL A 23 7.17 0.80 2.26
N LEU A 24 7.03 2.12 2.21
CA LEU A 24 7.81 2.98 1.31
C LEU A 24 8.76 3.88 2.09
N ARG A 25 9.94 4.09 1.52
CA ARG A 25 10.87 5.15 1.92
C ARG A 25 10.49 6.47 1.25
N TYR A 26 11.03 7.58 1.75
CA TYR A 26 10.75 8.95 1.27
C TYR A 26 11.04 9.18 -0.22
N ASP A 27 11.92 8.38 -0.82
CA ASP A 27 12.27 8.38 -2.25
C ASP A 27 11.44 7.38 -3.07
N PHE A 28 10.35 6.87 -2.47
CA PHE A 28 9.41 5.92 -3.05
C PHE A 28 10.01 4.54 -3.37
N ILE A 29 11.14 4.20 -2.76
CA ILE A 29 11.68 2.83 -2.78
C ILE A 29 10.83 1.95 -1.87
N VAL A 30 10.46 0.77 -2.39
CA VAL A 30 9.71 -0.25 -1.65
C VAL A 30 10.66 -0.96 -0.68
N LEU A 31 10.41 -0.82 0.61
CA LEU A 31 11.19 -1.47 1.67
C LEU A 31 10.61 -2.82 2.07
N PHE A 32 9.29 -2.98 1.98
CA PHE A 32 8.59 -4.22 2.37
C PHE A 32 7.33 -4.42 1.52
N TRP A 33 7.02 -5.67 1.24
CA TRP A 33 5.88 -6.09 0.42
C TRP A 33 5.36 -7.45 0.90
N ASN A 34 4.21 -7.47 1.57
CA ASN A 34 3.75 -8.68 2.24
C ASN A 34 3.18 -9.73 1.28
N ARG A 35 3.02 -10.95 1.79
CA ARG A 35 2.48 -12.10 1.05
C ARG A 35 1.10 -11.85 0.46
N CYS A 36 0.24 -11.11 1.16
CA CYS A 36 -1.08 -10.74 0.67
C CYS A 36 -0.99 -9.92 -0.63
N LEU A 37 -0.09 -8.94 -0.69
CA LEU A 37 0.13 -8.16 -1.90
C LEU A 37 0.80 -8.97 -3.02
N GLU A 38 1.71 -9.90 -2.71
CA GLU A 38 2.22 -10.85 -3.71
C GLU A 38 1.08 -11.65 -4.35
N ASP A 39 0.17 -12.16 -3.52
CA ASP A 39 -0.98 -12.94 -3.99
C ASP A 39 -1.97 -12.11 -4.82
N TRP A 40 -2.21 -10.85 -4.41
CA TRP A 40 -3.16 -9.95 -5.06
C TRP A 40 -2.65 -9.38 -6.38
N THR A 41 -1.37 -9.04 -6.45
CA THR A 41 -0.77 -8.34 -7.61
C THR A 41 -0.02 -9.29 -8.54
N LYS A 42 0.31 -10.50 -8.08
CA LYS A 42 1.21 -11.45 -8.76
C LYS A 42 2.64 -10.93 -8.95
N ILE A 43 3.02 -9.90 -8.19
CA ILE A 43 4.37 -9.36 -8.14
C ILE A 43 5.05 -9.92 -6.91
N SER A 44 6.14 -10.68 -7.10
CA SER A 44 6.91 -11.19 -5.97
C SER A 44 7.70 -10.08 -5.29
N ARG A 45 7.85 -10.14 -3.95
CA ARG A 45 8.67 -9.23 -3.15
C ARG A 45 10.10 -9.14 -3.68
N ASN A 46 10.67 -10.26 -4.15
CA ASN A 46 12.01 -10.34 -4.73
C ASN A 46 12.20 -9.46 -5.97
N SER A 47 11.10 -9.12 -6.65
CA SER A 47 11.14 -8.26 -7.84
C SER A 47 10.99 -6.78 -7.48
N ILE A 48 10.11 -6.45 -6.53
CA ILE A 48 9.67 -5.08 -6.25
C ILE A 48 10.42 -4.41 -5.10
N VAL A 49 10.86 -5.17 -4.09
CA VAL A 49 11.62 -4.62 -2.95
C VAL A 49 12.95 -4.06 -3.44
N GLY A 50 13.32 -2.88 -2.94
CA GLY A 50 14.50 -2.13 -3.39
C GLY A 50 14.32 -1.40 -4.72
N LYS A 51 13.13 -1.45 -5.34
CA LYS A 51 12.81 -0.69 -6.56
C LYS A 51 11.88 0.48 -6.24
N ASN A 52 11.86 1.47 -7.13
CA ASN A 52 10.91 2.57 -7.04
C ASN A 52 9.49 2.07 -7.38
N ILE A 53 8.50 2.37 -6.53
CA ILE A 53 7.11 1.93 -6.69
C ILE A 53 6.50 2.40 -8.02
N TYR A 54 6.95 3.53 -8.57
CA TYR A 54 6.45 4.08 -9.82
C TYR A 54 6.77 3.21 -11.03
N ASN A 55 7.80 2.37 -10.96
CA ASN A 55 8.12 1.43 -12.03
C ASN A 55 7.01 0.37 -12.21
N TYR A 56 6.26 0.08 -11.14
CA TYR A 56 5.15 -0.87 -11.12
C TYR A 56 3.80 -0.17 -11.18
N PHE A 57 3.70 1.00 -10.55
CA PHE A 57 2.46 1.76 -10.39
C PHE A 57 2.67 3.25 -10.72
N PRO A 58 2.84 3.61 -12.02
CA PRO A 58 3.18 4.99 -12.42
C PRO A 58 2.16 6.04 -11.98
N HIS A 59 0.89 5.67 -11.79
CA HIS A 59 -0.16 6.59 -11.36
C HIS A 59 0.08 7.17 -9.97
N LEU A 60 0.86 6.51 -9.12
CA LEU A 60 1.21 7.02 -7.79
C LEU A 60 2.12 8.26 -7.84
N ASN A 61 2.75 8.54 -8.97
CA ASN A 61 3.52 9.77 -9.17
C ASN A 61 2.63 11.00 -9.44
N GLN A 62 1.32 10.79 -9.66
CA GLN A 62 0.40 11.90 -9.85
C GLN A 62 0.30 12.74 -8.56
N PRO A 63 0.22 14.08 -8.66
CA PRO A 63 0.22 14.99 -7.50
C PRO A 63 -0.79 14.65 -6.40
N LYS A 64 -1.97 14.12 -6.77
CA LYS A 64 -3.02 13.71 -5.83
C LYS A 64 -2.59 12.61 -4.84
N TYR A 65 -1.57 11.82 -5.18
CA TYR A 65 -0.97 10.82 -4.30
C TYR A 65 0.35 11.32 -3.72
N SER A 66 1.26 11.80 -4.56
CA SER A 66 2.63 12.12 -4.15
C SER A 66 2.69 13.24 -3.10
N ILE A 67 1.85 14.28 -3.21
CA ILE A 67 1.80 15.37 -2.20
C ILE A 67 1.34 14.82 -0.83
N ARG A 68 0.30 13.98 -0.80
CA ARG A 68 -0.18 13.37 0.44
C ARG A 68 0.88 12.48 1.10
N LEU A 69 1.66 11.77 0.29
CA LEU A 69 2.74 10.91 0.79
C LEU A 69 3.95 11.71 1.29
N GLN A 70 4.25 12.87 0.70
CA GLN A 70 5.30 13.76 1.19
C GLN A 70 5.07 14.21 2.64
N ASP A 71 3.82 14.49 3.01
CA ASP A 71 3.49 14.85 4.40
C ASP A 71 3.69 13.67 5.36
N ILE A 72 3.38 12.43 4.92
CA ILE A 72 3.64 11.22 5.71
C ILE A 72 5.13 11.04 5.98
N PHE A 73 5.99 11.22 4.97
CA PHE A 73 7.43 11.07 5.13
C PHE A 73 8.06 12.10 6.09
N LYS A 74 7.36 13.22 6.35
CA LYS A 74 7.72 14.23 7.34
C LYS A 74 7.15 13.96 8.73
N GLY A 75 6.42 12.86 8.92
CA GLY A 75 5.76 12.52 10.19
C GLY A 75 4.41 13.22 10.40
N GLY A 76 3.78 13.70 9.33
CA GLY A 76 2.42 14.24 9.36
C GLY A 76 1.37 13.19 9.73
N PRO A 77 0.10 13.60 9.93
CA PRO A 77 -0.95 12.68 10.35
C PRO A 77 -1.23 11.60 9.28
N PRO A 78 -1.80 10.43 9.67
CA PRO A 78 -2.18 9.40 8.71
C PRO A 78 -3.11 9.91 7.60
N ALA A 79 -2.91 9.40 6.39
CA ALA A 79 -3.73 9.72 5.22
C ALA A 79 -4.66 8.56 4.87
N ILE A 80 -5.90 8.88 4.48
CA ILE A 80 -6.89 7.89 4.02
C ILE A 80 -7.15 8.07 2.53
N PHE A 81 -7.03 6.97 1.79
CA PHE A 81 -7.45 6.85 0.40
C PHE A 81 -8.73 6.00 0.37
N SER A 82 -9.88 6.68 0.38
CA SER A 82 -11.19 6.03 0.47
C SER A 82 -11.58 5.30 -0.82
N SER A 83 -12.35 4.23 -0.65
CA SER A 83 -12.91 3.44 -1.74
C SER A 83 -13.85 4.24 -2.65
N GLN A 84 -14.55 5.26 -2.13
CA GLN A 84 -15.44 6.10 -2.93
C GLN A 84 -14.69 6.99 -3.92
N LEU A 85 -13.54 7.54 -3.51
CA LEU A 85 -12.81 8.53 -4.33
C LEU A 85 -11.69 7.90 -5.15
N HIS A 86 -10.96 6.95 -4.58
CA HIS A 86 -9.73 6.44 -5.18
C HIS A 86 -9.93 5.09 -5.88
N LYS A 87 -10.97 4.34 -5.49
CA LYS A 87 -11.25 2.94 -5.87
C LYS A 87 -10.14 1.95 -5.51
N TYR A 88 -8.89 2.25 -5.80
CA TYR A 88 -7.70 1.48 -5.44
C TYR A 88 -6.47 2.39 -5.37
N ILE A 89 -5.45 1.97 -4.62
CA ILE A 89 -4.13 2.59 -4.63
C ILE A 89 -3.10 1.69 -5.32
N ILE A 90 -3.17 0.38 -5.08
CA ILE A 90 -2.41 -0.66 -5.76
C ILE A 90 -3.41 -1.49 -6.59
N PRO A 91 -3.53 -1.28 -7.91
CA PRO A 91 -4.42 -2.07 -8.75
C PRO A 91 -4.16 -3.57 -8.56
N ALA A 92 -5.19 -4.31 -8.14
CA ALA A 92 -5.12 -5.75 -7.95
C ALA A 92 -6.40 -6.40 -8.47
N GLN A 93 -6.24 -7.46 -9.26
CA GLN A 93 -7.38 -8.19 -9.83
C GLN A 93 -7.90 -9.24 -8.86
N MET A 94 -9.22 -9.40 -8.82
CA MET A 94 -9.90 -10.53 -8.23
C MET A 94 -9.98 -11.69 -9.23
N ARG A 95 -10.34 -12.87 -8.73
CA ARG A 95 -10.80 -13.97 -9.59
C ARG A 95 -11.97 -13.48 -10.46
N GLY A 96 -11.88 -13.67 -11.77
CA GLY A 96 -12.86 -13.16 -12.73
C GLY A 96 -12.57 -11.76 -13.30
N GLY A 97 -11.38 -11.20 -13.08
CA GLY A 97 -10.88 -10.02 -13.80
C GLY A 97 -11.35 -8.65 -13.30
N LYS A 98 -12.28 -8.62 -12.33
CA LYS A 98 -12.69 -7.37 -11.68
C LYS A 98 -11.58 -6.83 -10.78
N ILE A 99 -11.37 -5.51 -10.78
CA ILE A 99 -10.41 -4.86 -9.88
C ILE A 99 -10.97 -4.79 -8.46
N ARG A 100 -10.13 -5.09 -7.47
CA ARG A 100 -10.45 -4.95 -6.04
C ARG A 100 -10.70 -3.48 -5.71
N ILE A 101 -11.78 -3.23 -4.99
CA ILE A 101 -12.06 -1.94 -4.38
C ILE A 101 -11.32 -1.90 -3.04
N GLN A 102 -10.52 -0.86 -2.83
CA GLN A 102 -9.63 -0.75 -1.69
C GLN A 102 -9.99 0.43 -0.81
N HIS A 103 -9.91 0.21 0.49
CA HIS A 103 -9.76 1.25 1.48
C HIS A 103 -8.31 1.21 1.97
N THR A 104 -7.58 2.31 1.84
CA THR A 104 -6.18 2.34 2.27
C THR A 104 -5.94 3.42 3.32
N THR A 105 -5.27 3.03 4.39
CA THR A 105 -4.67 3.94 5.36
C THR A 105 -3.16 3.96 5.16
N VAL A 106 -2.57 5.16 5.17
CA VAL A 106 -1.13 5.35 5.13
C VAL A 106 -0.69 6.04 6.39
N THR A 107 0.21 5.42 7.15
CA THR A 107 0.63 5.88 8.47
C THR A 107 2.14 6.08 8.50
N PRO A 108 2.64 7.19 9.08
CA PRO A 108 4.07 7.35 9.29
C PRO A 108 4.58 6.40 10.36
N VAL A 109 5.72 5.75 10.12
CA VAL A 109 6.49 5.03 11.14
C VAL A 109 7.90 5.58 11.14
N ARG A 110 8.54 5.69 12.31
CA ARG A 110 9.94 6.14 12.37
C ARG A 110 10.80 5.24 11.50
N ALA A 111 11.68 5.85 10.70
CA ALA A 111 12.62 5.11 9.89
C ALA A 111 13.52 4.23 10.78
N LEU A 112 13.78 3.00 10.34
CA LEU A 112 14.67 2.07 11.05
C LEU A 112 16.14 2.44 10.83
N TYR A 113 16.40 3.21 9.77
CA TYR A 113 17.71 3.72 9.41
C TYR A 113 17.61 5.21 9.03
N GLY A 114 18.50 6.04 9.57
CA GLY A 114 18.53 7.49 9.32
C GLY A 114 17.45 8.27 10.07
N GLU A 115 17.25 9.53 9.67
CA GLU A 115 16.20 10.39 10.20
C GLU A 115 14.97 10.40 9.30
N GLY A 116 13.79 10.63 9.90
CA GLY A 116 12.52 10.74 9.18
C GLY A 116 11.58 9.55 9.38
N PHE A 117 10.65 9.39 8.44
CA PHE A 117 9.57 8.41 8.54
C PHE A 117 9.43 7.59 7.26
N TYR A 118 9.13 6.31 7.40
CA TYR A 118 8.58 5.49 6.32
C TYR A 118 7.06 5.64 6.28
N ALA A 119 6.47 5.33 5.14
CA ALA A 119 5.02 5.25 4.97
C ALA A 119 4.59 3.78 4.96
N ILE A 120 3.83 3.35 5.97
CA ILE A 120 3.18 2.03 5.98
C ILE A 120 1.81 2.17 5.33
N PHE A 121 1.57 1.39 4.28
CA PHE A 121 0.27 1.28 3.62
C PHE A 121 -0.43 0.04 4.16
N ALA A 122 -1.64 0.21 4.69
CA ALA A 122 -2.56 -0.88 5.02
C ALA A 122 -3.75 -0.82 4.06
N ILE A 123 -3.84 -1.82 3.17
CA ILE A 123 -4.77 -1.88 2.05
C ILE A 123 -5.80 -2.98 2.33
N GLN A 124 -7.03 -2.58 2.60
CA GLN A 124 -8.16 -3.48 2.80
C GLN A 124 -8.96 -3.65 1.52
N ASP A 125 -9.25 -4.89 1.15
CA ASP A 125 -10.25 -5.18 0.13
C ASP A 125 -11.66 -5.00 0.71
N VAL A 126 -12.40 -4.04 0.18
CA VAL A 126 -13.79 -3.72 0.56
C VAL A 126 -14.76 -3.94 -0.59
N THR A 127 -14.39 -4.76 -1.57
CA THR A 127 -15.20 -5.02 -2.78
C THR A 127 -16.57 -5.58 -2.43
N ASP A 128 -16.63 -6.65 -1.63
CA ASP A 128 -17.89 -7.31 -1.30
C ASP A 128 -18.80 -6.40 -0.46
N LEU A 129 -18.22 -5.66 0.49
CA LEU A 129 -18.94 -4.65 1.27
C LEU A 129 -19.53 -3.55 0.36
N THR A 130 -18.72 -3.05 -0.57
CA THR A 130 -19.15 -1.98 -1.50
C THR A 130 -20.28 -2.47 -2.41
N ARG A 131 -20.19 -3.70 -2.93
CA ARG A 131 -21.25 -4.29 -3.76
C ARG A 131 -22.56 -4.43 -2.99
N ARG A 132 -22.51 -4.99 -1.77
CA ARG A 132 -23.71 -5.12 -0.92
C ARG A 132 -24.39 -3.77 -0.68
N ILE A 133 -23.62 -2.72 -0.38
CA ILE A 133 -24.19 -1.38 -0.17
C ILE A 133 -24.83 -0.83 -1.46
N GLN A 134 -24.25 -1.09 -2.62
CA GLN A 134 -24.82 -0.67 -3.90
C GLN A 134 -26.12 -1.42 -4.22
N ASP A 135 -26.15 -2.74 -4.00
CA ASP A 135 -27.33 -3.58 -4.21
C ASP A 135 -28.49 -3.12 -3.32
N TYR A 136 -28.23 -2.81 -2.03
CA TYR A 136 -29.23 -2.26 -1.11
C TYR A 136 -29.78 -0.90 -1.51
N ARG A 137 -28.98 -0.04 -2.16
CA ARG A 137 -29.42 1.29 -2.62
C ARG A 137 -30.22 1.25 -3.92
N ALA A 138 -30.15 0.14 -4.65
CA ALA A 138 -30.85 -0.07 -5.91
C ALA A 138 -32.21 -0.79 -5.74
N MET A 139 -32.50 -1.30 -4.53
CA MET A 139 -33.83 -1.77 -4.11
C MET A 139 -34.69 -0.59 -3.66
#